data_AF-A0A955L6G1-F1
#
_entry.id   AF-A0A955L6G1-F1
#
_cell.length_a   1.000
_cell.length_b   1.000
_cell.length_c   1.000
_cell.angle_alpha   90.00
_cell.angle_beta   90.00
_cell.angle_gamma   90.00
#
_symmetry.space_group_name_H-M   'P 1'
#
loop_
_entity.id
_entity.type
_entity.pdbx_description
1 polymer ?
#
loop_
_entity_poly.entity_id
_entity_poly.type
_entity_poly.pdbx_seq_one_letter_code
_entity_poly.pdbx_strand_id
1 'polypeptide(L)'
;MTKKVKAFGLVEALLALAIFGTAIIAATAVTIKSLRTVKNNELADFANSVMVRSMEYTRSESGTNAVLSALGPEPWLFSLQGDVTDPNSTIFLADQAADPDPNRQLDIDECTSTSRYLIDMSGDPELAGLLFCNQIIVETLGDNYQVTSRMVFQTGNEFQFAEITGFKVQ
;
A
#
# COMPACT_ATOMS: atom_id res chain seq x y z
N MET A 1 41.45 39.48 50.25
CA MET A 1 40.00 39.44 49.96
C MET A 1 39.80 38.83 48.58
N THR A 2 39.54 37.53 48.52
CA THR A 2 39.24 36.82 47.27
C THR A 2 37.75 36.98 46.96
N LYS A 3 37.42 37.73 45.90
CA LYS A 3 36.06 37.87 45.37
C LYS A 3 35.57 36.50 44.90
N LYS A 4 34.60 35.91 45.61
CA LYS A 4 33.82 34.76 45.10
C LYS A 4 32.99 35.28 43.92
N VAL A 5 33.43 35.00 42.70
CA VAL A 5 32.71 35.34 41.48
C VAL A 5 31.37 34.58 41.48
N LYS A 6 30.28 35.30 41.17
CA LYS A 6 28.91 34.77 41.13
C LYS A 6 28.79 33.68 40.05
N ALA A 7 28.96 32.42 40.43
CA ALA A 7 28.78 31.26 39.56
C ALA A 7 27.28 30.89 39.33
N PHE A 8 26.36 31.56 40.02
CA PHE A 8 24.92 31.24 40.00
C PHE A 8 24.28 31.39 38.60
N GLY A 9 24.61 32.46 37.86
CA GLY A 9 24.01 32.70 36.55
C GLY A 9 24.47 31.72 35.45
N LEU A 10 25.68 31.17 35.56
CA LEU A 10 26.16 30.14 34.63
C LEU A 10 25.42 28.82 34.84
N VAL A 11 25.16 28.45 36.10
CA VAL A 11 24.44 27.23 36.45
C VAL A 11 22.97 27.32 36.01
N GLU A 12 22.31 28.46 36.20
CA GLU A 12 20.95 28.67 35.69
C GLU A 12 20.87 28.60 34.16
N ALA A 13 21.84 29.18 33.45
CA ALA A 13 21.89 29.08 31.98
C ALA A 13 22.11 27.64 31.49
N LEU A 14 22.97 26.87 32.15
CA LEU A 14 23.18 25.45 31.84
C LEU A 14 21.94 24.61 32.14
N LEU A 15 21.26 24.88 33.25
CA LEU A 15 20.02 24.19 33.61
C LEU A 15 18.91 24.50 32.60
N ALA A 16 18.77 25.76 32.19
CA ALA A 16 17.82 26.17 31.17
C ALA A 16 18.11 25.50 29.82
N LEU A 17 19.38 25.46 29.38
CA LEU A 17 19.78 24.77 28.16
C LEU A 17 19.48 23.26 28.21
N ALA A 18 19.66 22.61 29.36
CA ALA A 18 19.33 21.21 29.53
C ALA A 18 17.80 20.95 29.42
N ILE A 19 16.99 21.82 30.03
CA ILE A 19 15.52 21.73 29.94
C ILE A 19 15.05 21.98 28.50
N PHE A 20 15.57 23.01 27.83
CA PHE A 20 15.22 23.28 26.43
C PHE A 20 15.68 22.16 25.50
N GLY A 21 16.90 21.63 25.70
CA GLY A 21 17.42 20.51 24.91
C GLY A 21 16.53 19.27 25.02
N THR A 22 16.14 18.89 26.24
CA THR A 22 15.24 17.74 26.46
C THR A 22 13.84 17.97 25.89
N ALA A 23 13.30 19.19 26.01
CA ALA A 23 12.00 19.55 25.44
C ALA A 23 12.01 19.48 23.90
N ILE A 24 13.07 19.97 23.25
CA ILE A 24 13.22 19.91 21.78
C ILE A 24 13.31 18.47 21.30
N ILE A 25 14.09 17.62 21.99
CA ILE A 25 14.21 16.19 21.66
C ILE A 25 12.85 15.48 21.80
N ALA A 26 12.12 15.77 22.87
CA ALA A 26 10.79 15.19 23.07
C ALA A 26 9.80 15.64 21.98
N ALA A 27 9.77 16.93 21.66
CA ALA A 27 8.91 17.48 20.62
C ALA A 27 9.23 16.88 19.23
N THR A 28 10.51 16.83 18.85
CA THR A 28 10.93 16.23 17.57
C THR A 28 10.60 14.74 17.49
N ALA A 29 10.77 13.99 18.57
CA ALA A 29 10.38 12.57 18.61
C ALA A 29 8.88 12.36 18.37
N VAL A 30 8.03 13.19 18.97
CA VAL A 30 6.57 13.17 18.74
C VAL A 30 6.24 13.52 17.30
N THR A 31 6.85 14.58 16.75
CA THR A 31 6.62 14.99 15.36
C THR A 31 7.01 13.89 14.37
N ILE A 32 8.16 13.24 14.54
CA ILE A 32 8.60 12.14 13.68
C ILE A 32 7.63 10.96 13.75
N LYS A 33 7.15 10.61 14.96
CA LYS A 33 6.16 9.54 15.14
C LYS A 33 4.84 9.88 14.44
N SER A 34 4.39 11.13 14.56
CA SER A 34 3.18 11.61 13.90
C SER A 34 3.31 11.53 12.38
N LEU A 35 4.43 12.01 11.82
CA LEU A 35 4.70 11.96 10.38
C LEU A 35 4.72 10.53 9.85
N ARG A 36 5.34 9.59 10.57
CA ARG A 36 5.33 8.17 10.20
C ARG A 36 3.92 7.60 10.16
N THR A 37 3.09 7.98 11.12
CA THR A 37 1.69 7.51 11.19
C THR A 37 0.87 8.04 10.02
N VAL A 38 1.01 9.33 9.71
CA VAL A 38 0.34 9.95 8.55
C VAL A 38 0.76 9.27 7.27
N LYS A 39 2.06 9.09 7.04
CA LYS A 39 2.56 8.41 5.84
C LYS A 39 2.04 6.98 5.72
N ASN A 40 1.99 6.21 6.82
CA ASN A 40 1.43 4.86 6.79
C ASN A 40 -0.06 4.85 6.42
N ASN A 41 -0.83 5.84 6.88
CA ASN A 41 -2.23 5.98 6.52
C ASN A 41 -2.39 6.35 5.03
N GLU A 42 -1.56 7.26 4.51
CA GLU A 42 -1.57 7.62 3.08
C GLU A 42 -1.26 6.41 2.19
N LEU A 43 -0.32 5.54 2.59
CA LEU A 43 -0.02 4.30 1.86
C LEU A 43 -1.21 3.32 1.90
N ALA A 44 -1.91 3.22 3.03
CA ALA A 44 -3.11 2.40 3.15
C ALA A 44 -4.27 2.95 2.31
N ASP A 45 -4.48 4.28 2.32
CA ASP A 45 -5.48 4.95 1.49
C ASP A 45 -5.16 4.77 0.00
N PHE A 46 -3.89 4.87 -0.37
CA PHE A 46 -3.44 4.58 -1.73
C PHE A 46 -3.74 3.12 -2.11
N ALA A 47 -3.35 2.15 -1.28
CA ALA A 47 -3.64 0.73 -1.51
C ALA A 47 -5.14 0.47 -1.70
N ASN A 48 -5.98 1.04 -0.83
CA ASN A 48 -7.44 0.97 -0.95
C ASN A 48 -7.93 1.58 -2.26
N SER A 49 -7.39 2.72 -2.69
CA SER A 49 -7.79 3.38 -3.93
C SER A 49 -7.47 2.51 -5.16
N VAL A 50 -6.31 1.85 -5.18
CA VAL A 50 -5.93 0.90 -6.24
C VAL A 50 -6.90 -0.28 -6.28
N MET A 51 -7.24 -0.83 -5.13
CA MET A 51 -8.21 -1.94 -5.04
C MET A 51 -9.60 -1.53 -5.54
N VAL A 52 -10.09 -0.35 -5.15
CA VAL A 52 -11.39 0.15 -5.65
C VAL A 52 -11.34 0.34 -7.16
N ARG A 53 -10.27 0.93 -7.68
CA ARG A 53 -10.11 1.18 -9.11
C ARG A 53 -10.01 -0.13 -9.91
N SER A 54 -9.33 -1.15 -9.38
CA SER A 54 -9.25 -2.46 -10.03
C SER A 54 -10.61 -3.17 -10.04
N MET A 55 -11.38 -3.05 -8.97
CA MET A 55 -12.77 -3.54 -8.89
C MET A 55 -13.69 -2.83 -9.89
N GLU A 56 -13.60 -1.51 -9.99
CA GLU A 56 -14.36 -0.72 -10.95
C GLU A 56 -14.00 -1.08 -12.39
N TYR A 57 -12.71 -1.26 -12.69
CA TYR A 57 -12.27 -1.71 -14.00
C TYR A 57 -12.81 -3.10 -14.33
N THR A 58 -12.71 -4.07 -13.41
CA THR A 58 -13.23 -5.43 -13.63
C THR A 58 -14.74 -5.41 -13.90
N ARG A 59 -15.46 -4.47 -13.28
CA ARG A 59 -16.90 -4.26 -13.51
C ARG A 59 -17.23 -3.54 -14.82
N SER A 60 -16.30 -2.82 -15.41
CA SER A 60 -16.49 -2.15 -16.71
C SER A 60 -16.67 -3.17 -17.84
N GLU A 61 -17.17 -2.70 -18.99
CA GLU A 61 -17.30 -3.54 -20.20
C GLU A 61 -15.95 -4.11 -20.64
N SER A 62 -14.89 -3.28 -20.65
CA SER A 62 -13.53 -3.70 -20.98
C SER A 62 -13.01 -4.77 -20.03
N GLY A 63 -13.19 -4.58 -18.72
CA GLY A 63 -12.75 -5.57 -17.73
C GLY A 63 -13.54 -6.87 -17.81
N THR A 64 -14.83 -6.81 -18.10
CA THR A 64 -15.65 -8.02 -18.30
C THR A 64 -15.23 -8.79 -19.54
N ASN A 65 -14.93 -8.11 -20.64
CA ASN A 65 -14.39 -8.76 -21.83
C ASN A 65 -13.05 -9.43 -21.54
N ALA A 66 -12.19 -8.79 -20.74
CA ALA A 66 -10.93 -9.37 -20.30
C ALA A 66 -11.15 -10.66 -19.47
N VAL A 67 -12.06 -10.61 -18.49
CA VAL A 67 -12.43 -11.79 -17.67
C VAL A 67 -13.00 -12.92 -18.53
N LEU A 68 -13.96 -12.61 -19.41
CA LEU A 68 -14.59 -13.60 -20.29
C LEU A 68 -13.62 -14.20 -21.31
N SER A 69 -12.53 -13.49 -21.62
CA SER A 69 -11.46 -13.98 -22.50
C SER A 69 -10.38 -14.78 -21.77
N ALA A 70 -10.45 -14.88 -20.43
CA ALA A 70 -9.44 -15.55 -19.63
C ALA A 70 -9.34 -17.03 -19.99
N LEU A 71 -8.12 -17.55 -20.05
CA LEU A 71 -7.83 -18.93 -20.42
C LEU A 71 -7.38 -19.70 -19.18
N GLY A 72 -8.29 -20.45 -18.55
CA GLY A 72 -7.93 -21.26 -17.39
C GLY A 72 -9.11 -21.85 -16.62
N PRO A 73 -8.84 -22.75 -15.66
CA PRO A 73 -9.84 -23.19 -14.70
C PRO A 73 -10.20 -22.05 -13.75
N GLU A 74 -11.47 -21.99 -13.36
CA GLU A 74 -11.96 -21.05 -12.36
C GLU A 74 -11.50 -21.47 -10.94
N PRO A 75 -11.23 -20.51 -10.02
CA PRO A 75 -11.26 -19.05 -10.21
C PRO A 75 -10.16 -18.49 -11.11
N TRP A 76 -10.47 -17.41 -11.82
CA TRP A 76 -9.52 -16.69 -12.65
C TRP A 76 -8.71 -15.69 -11.82
N LEU A 77 -7.40 -15.68 -12.03
CA LEU A 77 -6.46 -14.84 -11.29
C LEU A 77 -5.85 -13.81 -12.24
N PHE A 78 -5.93 -12.53 -11.87
CA PHE A 78 -5.38 -11.42 -12.64
C PHE A 78 -4.40 -10.60 -11.80
N SER A 79 -3.46 -9.96 -12.49
CA SER A 79 -2.70 -8.85 -11.93
C SER A 79 -3.14 -7.54 -12.60
N LEU A 80 -2.96 -6.44 -11.86
CA LEU A 80 -3.22 -5.11 -12.38
C LEU A 80 -1.98 -4.58 -13.10
N GLN A 81 -2.16 -4.11 -14.33
CA GLN A 81 -1.11 -3.45 -15.10
C GLN A 81 -1.52 -2.04 -15.54
N GLY A 82 -0.50 -1.23 -15.84
CA GLY A 82 -0.64 0.19 -16.11
C GLY A 82 -0.12 1.05 -14.96
N ASP A 83 -0.10 2.37 -15.17
CA ASP A 83 0.36 3.32 -14.17
C ASP A 83 -0.75 3.54 -13.12
N VAL A 84 -0.69 2.85 -11.99
CA VAL A 84 -1.73 3.01 -10.96
C VAL A 84 -1.63 4.33 -10.18
N THR A 85 -0.53 5.06 -10.33
CA THR A 85 -0.25 6.29 -9.58
C THR A 85 -0.97 7.50 -10.18
N ASP A 86 -1.18 7.52 -11.51
CA ASP A 86 -2.01 8.50 -12.17
C ASP A 86 -3.49 8.03 -12.22
N PRO A 87 -4.44 8.74 -11.58
CA PRO A 87 -5.87 8.39 -11.63
C PRO A 87 -6.48 8.44 -13.03
N ASN A 88 -5.84 9.15 -13.98
CA ASN A 88 -6.32 9.27 -15.36
C ASN A 88 -5.68 8.26 -16.32
N SER A 89 -4.70 7.49 -15.85
CA SER A 89 -4.09 6.45 -16.65
C SER A 89 -5.11 5.35 -17.00
N THR A 90 -4.80 4.59 -18.04
CA THR A 90 -5.54 3.36 -18.31
C THR A 90 -4.89 2.23 -17.55
N ILE A 91 -5.66 1.58 -16.67
CA ILE A 91 -5.31 0.30 -16.06
C ILE A 91 -5.95 -0.84 -16.86
N PHE A 92 -5.38 -2.03 -16.78
CA PHE A 92 -5.96 -3.24 -17.38
C PHE A 92 -5.61 -4.48 -16.58
N LEU A 93 -6.42 -5.52 -16.76
CA LEU A 93 -6.18 -6.84 -16.17
C LEU A 93 -5.25 -7.63 -17.07
N ALA A 94 -4.16 -8.14 -16.50
CA ALA A 94 -3.31 -9.12 -17.14
C ALA A 94 -3.63 -10.50 -16.55
N ASP A 95 -4.20 -11.36 -17.37
CA ASP A 95 -4.48 -12.76 -17.03
C ASP A 95 -3.19 -13.46 -16.59
N GLN A 96 -3.24 -14.08 -15.41
CA GLN A 96 -2.17 -14.90 -14.87
C GLN A 96 -2.49 -16.39 -15.08
N ALA A 97 -2.91 -16.77 -16.29
CA ALA A 97 -3.20 -18.13 -16.78
C ALA A 97 -2.13 -19.21 -16.46
N ALA A 98 -0.98 -18.80 -15.93
CA ALA A 98 0.14 -19.64 -15.52
C ALA A 98 0.21 -19.89 -13.99
N ASP A 99 -0.83 -19.60 -13.21
CA ASP A 99 -0.89 -20.13 -11.84
C ASP A 99 -1.30 -21.61 -11.86
N PRO A 100 -0.42 -22.54 -11.43
CA PRO A 100 -0.75 -23.96 -11.39
C PRO A 100 -1.84 -24.27 -10.35
N ASP A 101 -2.12 -23.36 -9.43
CA ASP A 101 -3.18 -23.50 -8.44
C ASP A 101 -4.16 -22.31 -8.53
N PRO A 102 -5.34 -22.51 -9.15
CA PRO A 102 -6.32 -21.44 -9.28
C PRO A 102 -6.83 -20.96 -7.91
N ASN A 103 -6.79 -21.80 -6.86
CA ASN A 103 -7.25 -21.40 -5.52
C ASN A 103 -6.17 -20.66 -4.72
N ARG A 104 -4.99 -20.45 -5.30
CA ARG A 104 -3.90 -19.77 -4.60
C ARG A 104 -4.27 -18.32 -4.36
N GLN A 105 -4.28 -17.94 -3.09
CA GLN A 105 -4.46 -16.56 -2.67
C GLN A 105 -3.10 -15.94 -2.33
N LEU A 106 -2.89 -14.70 -2.77
CA LEU A 106 -1.72 -13.91 -2.45
C LEU A 106 -1.62 -13.76 -0.93
N ASP A 107 -0.48 -14.19 -0.39
CA ASP A 107 -0.08 -14.01 1.00
C ASP A 107 1.02 -12.94 1.10
N ILE A 108 1.24 -12.44 2.30
CA ILE A 108 2.20 -11.38 2.63
C ILE A 108 3.61 -11.72 2.13
N ASP A 109 4.06 -12.95 2.37
CA ASP A 109 5.42 -13.41 2.04
C ASP A 109 5.67 -13.52 0.53
N GLU A 110 4.60 -13.51 -0.28
CA GLU A 110 4.67 -13.63 -1.74
C GLU A 110 4.76 -12.27 -2.45
N CYS A 111 4.54 -11.18 -1.72
CA CYS A 111 4.70 -9.84 -2.26
C CYS A 111 6.17 -9.41 -2.24
N THR A 112 6.87 -9.80 -3.31
CA THR A 112 8.28 -9.48 -3.54
C THR A 112 8.44 -8.66 -4.83
N SER A 113 9.64 -8.14 -5.09
CA SER A 113 9.96 -7.41 -6.33
C SER A 113 9.87 -8.27 -7.60
N THR A 114 9.71 -9.59 -7.47
CA THR A 114 9.48 -10.52 -8.59
C THR A 114 8.10 -11.15 -8.54
N SER A 115 7.20 -10.65 -7.69
CA SER A 115 5.83 -11.16 -7.61
C SER A 115 5.12 -10.94 -8.94
N ARG A 116 4.35 -11.94 -9.38
CA ARG A 116 3.50 -11.83 -10.58
C ARG A 116 2.36 -10.81 -10.41
N TYR A 117 2.03 -10.51 -9.15
CA TYR A 117 1.01 -9.55 -8.75
C TYR A 117 1.60 -8.18 -8.42
N LEU A 118 2.91 -7.99 -8.60
CA LEU A 118 3.58 -6.72 -8.34
C LEU A 118 2.97 -5.62 -9.21
N ILE A 119 2.66 -4.50 -8.58
CA ILE A 119 2.22 -3.29 -9.24
C ILE A 119 3.43 -2.40 -9.47
N ASP A 120 3.55 -1.87 -10.69
CA ASP A 120 4.58 -0.89 -11.01
C ASP A 120 4.22 0.48 -10.41
N MET A 121 5.10 0.95 -9.52
CA MET A 121 4.98 2.22 -8.80
C MET A 121 6.05 3.22 -9.25
N SER A 122 6.78 2.93 -10.33
CA SER A 122 7.89 3.76 -10.81
C SER A 122 7.48 5.16 -11.28
N GLY A 123 6.18 5.38 -11.52
CA GLY A 123 5.61 6.69 -11.82
C GLY A 123 5.65 7.70 -10.66
N ASP A 124 5.75 7.22 -9.41
CA ASP A 124 5.79 8.07 -8.22
C ASP A 124 7.10 7.89 -7.43
N PRO A 125 7.99 8.90 -7.39
CA PRO A 125 9.26 8.84 -6.66
C PRO A 125 9.11 8.58 -5.15
N GLU A 126 7.98 8.94 -4.54
CA GLU A 126 7.75 8.75 -3.10
C GLU A 126 7.34 7.32 -2.75
N LEU A 127 6.81 6.60 -3.75
CA LEU A 127 6.42 5.19 -3.68
C LEU A 127 7.47 4.27 -4.31
N ALA A 128 8.40 4.83 -5.08
CA ALA A 128 9.50 4.11 -5.71
C ALA A 128 10.32 3.33 -4.67
N GLY A 129 10.31 2.00 -4.80
CA GLY A 129 11.01 1.08 -3.90
C GLY A 129 10.15 0.48 -2.79
N LEU A 130 8.89 0.91 -2.63
CA LEU A 130 7.91 0.19 -1.83
C LEU A 130 7.29 -0.94 -2.67
N LEU A 131 6.95 -2.04 -2.00
CA LEU A 131 6.28 -3.17 -2.64
C LEU A 131 4.78 -3.08 -2.47
N PHE A 132 4.07 -3.17 -3.59
CA PHE A 132 2.62 -3.20 -3.70
C PHE A 132 2.26 -4.35 -4.63
N CYS A 133 1.45 -5.29 -4.17
CA CYS A 133 1.02 -6.43 -4.96
C CYS A 133 -0.49 -6.56 -4.90
N ASN A 134 -1.14 -6.65 -6.07
CA ASN A 134 -2.57 -6.83 -6.18
C ASN A 134 -2.91 -8.08 -6.98
N GLN A 135 -3.57 -9.02 -6.32
CA GLN A 135 -4.19 -10.17 -6.96
C GLN A 135 -5.69 -9.91 -7.06
N ILE A 136 -6.24 -10.09 -8.25
CA ILE A 136 -7.68 -9.99 -8.50
C ILE A 136 -8.18 -11.39 -8.81
N ILE A 137 -9.08 -11.88 -7.99
CA ILE A 137 -9.68 -13.20 -8.08
C ILE A 137 -11.10 -13.03 -8.61
N VAL A 138 -11.47 -13.76 -9.66
CA VAL A 138 -12.82 -13.75 -10.20
C VAL A 138 -13.41 -15.15 -10.18
N GLU A 139 -14.55 -15.27 -9.51
CA GLU A 139 -15.33 -16.47 -9.31
C GLU A 139 -16.73 -16.26 -9.90
N THR A 140 -17.30 -17.30 -10.51
CA THR A 140 -18.70 -17.33 -10.90
C THR A 140 -19.57 -17.71 -9.70
N LEU A 141 -20.73 -17.06 -9.61
CA LEU A 141 -21.75 -17.31 -8.61
C LEU A 141 -23.10 -17.42 -9.33
N GLY A 142 -23.30 -18.54 -10.02
CA GLY A 142 -24.41 -18.73 -10.95
C GLY A 142 -24.20 -17.88 -12.20
N ASP A 143 -25.17 -17.00 -12.50
CA ASP A 143 -25.07 -16.04 -13.61
C ASP A 143 -24.28 -14.77 -13.24
N ASN A 144 -23.76 -14.66 -12.01
CA ASN A 144 -23.05 -13.48 -11.52
C ASN A 144 -21.56 -13.74 -11.36
N TYR A 145 -20.77 -12.67 -11.19
CA TYR A 145 -19.36 -12.77 -10.80
C TYR A 145 -19.13 -12.21 -9.40
N GLN A 146 -18.39 -12.93 -8.58
CA GLN A 146 -17.71 -12.43 -7.41
C GLN A 146 -16.29 -12.04 -7.82
N VAL A 147 -15.91 -10.80 -7.52
CA VAL A 147 -14.58 -10.27 -7.76
C VAL A 147 -13.98 -9.91 -6.41
N THR A 148 -12.80 -10.44 -6.11
CA THR A 148 -12.06 -10.14 -4.89
C THR A 148 -10.71 -9.55 -5.26
N SER A 149 -10.43 -8.34 -4.81
CA SER A 149 -9.11 -7.73 -4.92
C SER A 149 -8.38 -7.90 -3.59
N ARG A 150 -7.26 -8.61 -3.62
CA ARG A 150 -6.36 -8.86 -2.49
C ARG A 150 -5.10 -8.05 -2.67
N MET A 151 -4.80 -7.22 -1.69
CA MET A 151 -3.69 -6.30 -1.73
C MET A 151 -2.73 -6.57 -0.59
N VAL A 152 -1.46 -6.71 -0.94
CA VAL A 152 -0.35 -6.73 0.01
C VAL A 152 0.52 -5.52 -0.28
N PHE A 153 0.85 -4.74 0.74
CA PHE A 153 1.66 -3.55 0.57
C PHE A 153 2.58 -3.29 1.76
N GLN A 154 3.72 -2.65 1.50
CA GLN A 154 4.72 -2.37 2.51
C GLN A 154 4.49 -1.03 3.21
N THR A 155 4.41 -1.03 4.54
CA THR A 155 4.40 0.17 5.39
C THR A 155 5.62 0.16 6.31
N GLY A 156 6.65 0.94 5.95
CA GLY A 156 7.93 0.91 6.66
C GLY A 156 8.62 -0.45 6.51
N ASN A 157 8.78 -1.19 7.61
CA ASN A 157 9.42 -2.53 7.62
C ASN A 157 8.42 -3.68 7.72
N GLU A 158 7.12 -3.38 7.74
CA GLU A 158 6.06 -4.36 7.89
C GLU A 158 5.22 -4.40 6.62
N PHE A 159 4.71 -5.58 6.30
CA PHE A 159 3.70 -5.75 5.27
C PHE A 159 2.31 -5.71 5.88
N GLN A 160 1.41 -5.07 5.16
CA GLN A 160 -0.01 -5.00 5.48
C GLN A 160 -0.79 -5.75 4.40
N PHE A 161 -1.96 -6.23 4.80
CA PHE A 161 -2.89 -6.93 3.93
C PHE A 161 -4.25 -6.24 3.99
N ALA A 162 -4.86 -6.05 2.83
CA ALA A 162 -6.22 -5.58 2.68
C ALA A 162 -6.95 -6.41 1.62
N GLU A 163 -8.26 -6.60 1.81
CA GLU A 163 -9.11 -7.30 0.86
C GLU A 163 -10.41 -6.52 0.67
N ILE A 164 -10.87 -6.45 -0.58
CA ILE A 164 -12.21 -5.99 -0.92
C ILE A 164 -12.85 -7.00 -1.86
N THR A 165 -14.08 -7.40 -1.54
CA THR A 165 -14.90 -8.26 -2.38
C THR A 165 -16.10 -7.48 -2.88
N GLY A 166 -16.40 -7.62 -4.16
CA GLY A 166 -17.56 -7.03 -4.79
C GLY A 166 -18.20 -7.98 -5.78
N PHE A 167 -19.48 -7.78 -6.02
CA PHE A 167 -20.27 -8.60 -6.94
C PHE A 167 -20.57 -7.82 -8.22
N LYS A 168 -20.66 -8.51 -9.36
CA LYS A 168 -21.22 -8.01 -10.61
C LYS A 168 -22.37 -8.92 -11.03
N VAL A 169 -23.51 -8.29 -11.34
CA VAL A 169 -24.65 -8.97 -11.96
C VAL A 169 -24.46 -8.89 -13.47
N GLN A 170 -24.61 -10.02 -14.15
CA GLN A 170 -24.49 -10.13 -15.61
C GLN A 170 -25.75 -9.63 -16.32
#